data_AF-A0A7R9WC77-F1
#
_entry.id   AF-A0A7R9WC77-F1
#
_cell.length_a   1.000
_cell.length_b   1.000
_cell.length_c   1.000
_cell.angle_alpha   90.00
_cell.angle_beta   90.00
_cell.angle_gamma   90.00
#
_symmetry.space_group_name_H-M   'P 1'
#
loop_
_entity.id
_entity.type
_entity.pdbx_description
1 polymer ?
#
loop_
_entity_poly.entity_id
_entity_poly.type
_entity_poly.pdbx_seq_one_letter_code
_entity_poly.pdbx_strand_id
1 'polypeptide(L)'
;EDDKTEDTKDEAEEEKKEDDFMLAGIEEEEDEEDGKKDEDGNAAVSGEADAGAGTSAMESAPARPQSKKPILLRPDRSVLHLADSTCRKSCEKTEKRRKVSFDKVVVRDYGMILGDHPSCQYGPPVTLEWDYLEYEELSVDEYEYHHSRRRP
;
A
#
# COMPACT_ATOMS: atom_id res chain seq x y z
N GLU A 1 73.96 -29.57 -6.22
CA GLU A 1 72.81 -30.48 -6.34
C GLU A 1 71.88 -30.31 -5.15
N ASP A 2 70.83 -29.49 -5.18
CA ASP A 2 70.66 -28.15 -5.72
C ASP A 2 69.49 -27.56 -4.93
N ASP A 3 69.61 -26.26 -4.69
CA ASP A 3 68.66 -25.36 -4.05
C ASP A 3 67.32 -25.35 -4.80
N LYS A 4 66.19 -25.44 -4.10
CA LYS A 4 64.87 -25.06 -4.63
C LYS A 4 64.06 -24.33 -3.57
N THR A 5 64.24 -23.02 -3.61
CA THR A 5 63.41 -21.98 -3.04
C THR A 5 62.26 -21.61 -4.00
N GLU A 6 61.12 -21.25 -3.38
CA GLU A 6 60.19 -20.18 -3.77
C GLU A 6 59.39 -20.26 -5.09
N ASP A 7 58.06 -20.25 -4.97
CA ASP A 7 57.14 -19.54 -5.88
C ASP A 7 55.73 -19.51 -5.28
N THR A 8 55.43 -18.49 -4.47
CA THR A 8 54.06 -18.07 -4.15
C THR A 8 54.03 -16.56 -4.01
N LYS A 9 53.80 -15.86 -5.11
CA LYS A 9 53.46 -14.44 -5.12
C LYS A 9 52.57 -14.16 -6.34
N ASP A 10 51.68 -13.19 -6.19
CA ASP A 10 50.92 -12.50 -7.23
C ASP A 10 49.47 -12.97 -7.44
N GLU A 11 48.62 -12.73 -6.42
CA GLU A 11 47.18 -12.49 -6.62
C GLU A 11 46.70 -11.43 -5.61
N ALA A 12 46.98 -10.14 -5.88
CA ALA A 12 46.52 -9.07 -4.99
C ALA A 12 46.41 -7.67 -5.64
N GLU A 13 46.06 -7.50 -6.91
CA GLU A 13 45.78 -6.14 -7.45
C GLU A 13 44.74 -6.16 -8.58
N GLU A 14 43.44 -6.33 -8.27
CA GLU A 14 42.39 -6.00 -9.25
C GLU A 14 41.04 -5.61 -8.60
N GLU A 15 41.01 -4.62 -7.71
CA GLU A 15 39.75 -3.98 -7.29
C GLU A 15 40.01 -2.50 -6.97
N LYS A 16 39.75 -1.57 -7.91
CA LYS A 16 39.65 -0.11 -7.61
C LYS A 16 39.20 0.82 -8.75
N LYS A 17 38.28 0.43 -9.65
CA LYS A 17 37.93 1.29 -10.80
C LYS A 17 36.45 1.53 -11.11
N GLU A 18 35.54 1.41 -10.13
CA GLU A 18 34.10 1.56 -10.44
C GLU A 18 33.39 2.75 -9.77
N ASP A 19 34.05 3.54 -8.92
CA ASP A 19 33.34 4.56 -8.11
C ASP A 19 33.22 5.97 -8.73
N ASP A 20 33.67 6.21 -9.97
CA ASP A 20 33.85 7.58 -10.49
C ASP A 20 32.82 8.02 -11.57
N PHE A 21 31.70 7.30 -11.75
CA PHE A 21 30.76 7.56 -12.87
C PHE A 21 29.38 8.14 -12.50
N MET A 22 29.08 8.49 -11.24
CA MET A 22 27.69 8.83 -10.84
C MET A 22 27.40 10.33 -10.59
N LEU A 23 28.23 11.27 -11.05
CA LEU A 23 28.12 12.70 -10.66
C LEU A 23 27.95 13.72 -11.80
N ALA A 24 27.41 13.32 -12.95
CA ALA A 24 27.07 14.25 -14.03
C ALA A 24 25.60 14.08 -14.43
N GLY A 25 24.78 15.12 -14.23
CA GLY A 25 23.50 15.24 -14.96
C GLY A 25 22.27 15.63 -14.17
N ILE A 26 22.36 16.57 -13.22
CA ILE A 26 21.18 17.36 -12.84
C ILE A 26 21.39 18.74 -13.47
N GLU A 27 20.94 18.88 -14.71
CA GLU A 27 20.72 20.18 -15.34
C GLU A 27 19.41 20.72 -14.74
N GLU A 28 19.52 21.76 -13.92
CA GLU A 28 18.37 22.52 -13.42
C GLU A 28 17.84 23.39 -14.57
N GLU A 29 16.76 22.94 -15.21
CA GLU A 29 15.92 23.79 -16.06
C GLU A 29 15.02 24.64 -15.17
N GLU A 30 15.35 25.92 -15.03
CA GLU A 30 14.50 26.93 -14.42
C GLU A 30 13.47 27.42 -15.45
N ASP A 31 12.24 26.91 -15.38
CA ASP A 31 11.13 27.42 -16.16
C ASP A 31 10.56 28.72 -15.54
N GLU A 32 10.69 29.83 -16.27
CA GLU A 32 9.97 31.09 -16.05
C GLU A 32 8.48 30.92 -16.39
N GLU A 33 7.58 30.98 -15.39
CA GLU A 33 6.15 31.22 -15.66
C GLU A 33 5.73 32.64 -15.27
N ASP A 34 5.68 33.49 -16.29
CA ASP A 34 4.92 34.73 -16.34
C ASP A 34 3.41 34.42 -16.46
N GLY A 35 2.63 34.76 -15.43
CA GLY A 35 1.21 34.38 -15.33
C GLY A 35 0.32 35.43 -14.69
N LYS A 36 0.22 36.60 -15.32
CA LYS A 36 -0.77 37.65 -15.03
C LYS A 36 -2.19 37.14 -15.28
N LYS A 37 -3.09 37.25 -14.29
CA LYS A 37 -4.53 37.53 -14.55
C LYS A 37 -5.29 37.97 -13.31
N ASP A 38 -6.01 39.05 -13.56
CA ASP A 38 -6.88 39.84 -12.71
C ASP A 38 -8.23 39.16 -12.42
N GLU A 39 -8.96 39.76 -11.47
CA GLU A 39 -10.43 39.70 -11.24
C GLU A 39 -10.94 38.36 -10.64
N ASP A 40 -11.70 38.31 -9.55
CA ASP A 40 -12.96 39.01 -9.29
C ASP A 40 -13.21 39.23 -7.79
N GLY A 41 -13.84 40.37 -7.48
CA GLY A 41 -14.50 40.56 -6.20
C GLY A 41 -15.71 39.64 -6.06
N ASN A 42 -15.84 38.97 -4.92
CA ASN A 42 -17.09 38.35 -4.52
C ASN A 42 -17.47 38.75 -3.10
N ALA A 43 -18.77 39.04 -2.97
CA ALA A 43 -19.42 39.81 -1.94
C ALA A 43 -19.30 39.19 -0.54
N ALA A 44 -19.10 40.09 0.43
CA ALA A 44 -19.37 39.84 1.83
C ALA A 44 -20.86 39.49 2.01
N VAL A 45 -21.16 38.23 2.34
CA VAL A 45 -22.44 37.84 2.92
C VAL A 45 -22.29 37.79 4.43
N SER A 46 -22.79 38.84 5.09
CA SER A 46 -23.01 38.89 6.53
C SER A 46 -24.24 38.03 6.87
N GLY A 47 -24.00 36.82 7.35
CA GLY A 47 -25.02 35.95 7.95
C GLY A 47 -24.92 36.01 9.47
N GLU A 48 -25.97 36.54 10.08
CA GLU A 48 -26.10 36.89 11.49
C GLU A 48 -26.08 35.67 12.43
N ALA A 49 -25.53 35.90 13.62
CA ALA A 49 -25.57 34.98 14.74
C ALA A 49 -26.99 34.90 15.32
N ASP A 50 -27.56 33.69 15.41
CA ASP A 50 -28.71 33.44 16.27
C ASP A 50 -28.35 32.43 17.36
N ALA A 51 -28.59 32.87 18.59
CA ALA A 51 -28.27 32.21 19.84
C ALA A 51 -29.39 31.24 20.22
N GLY A 52 -29.19 29.95 19.95
CA GLY A 52 -30.06 28.88 20.44
C GLY A 52 -29.51 28.23 21.71
N ALA A 53 -29.90 28.76 22.87
CA ALA A 53 -29.77 28.08 24.15
C ALA A 53 -30.82 26.96 24.30
N GLY A 54 -30.40 25.74 24.59
CA GLY A 54 -31.27 24.62 24.98
C GLY A 54 -30.43 23.53 25.68
N THR A 55 -30.27 23.58 27.00
CA THR A 55 -31.05 22.85 28.02
C THR A 55 -31.08 21.32 27.88
N SER A 56 -30.31 20.69 28.76
CA SER A 56 -30.72 19.61 29.70
C SER A 56 -30.93 18.16 29.22
N ALA A 57 -30.59 17.26 30.17
CA ALA A 57 -30.88 15.83 30.29
C ALA A 57 -29.98 14.92 29.43
N MET A 58 -28.94 14.26 29.97
CA MET A 58 -28.99 13.19 30.97
C MET A 58 -30.02 12.10 30.63
N GLU A 59 -29.86 11.43 29.50
CA GLU A 59 -30.59 10.19 29.23
C GLU A 59 -29.64 8.99 29.29
N SER A 60 -29.86 8.16 30.31
CA SER A 60 -29.17 6.93 30.59
C SER A 60 -29.45 5.91 29.48
N ALA A 61 -28.43 5.56 28.71
CA ALA A 61 -28.50 4.50 27.72
C ALA A 61 -28.79 3.15 28.42
N PRO A 62 -29.85 2.40 28.03
CA PRO A 62 -30.09 1.07 28.59
C PRO A 62 -28.98 0.11 28.13
N ALA A 63 -28.49 -0.68 29.08
CA ALA A 63 -27.49 -1.72 28.84
C ALA A 63 -27.90 -2.63 27.68
N ARG A 64 -27.16 -2.54 26.57
CA ARG A 64 -27.36 -3.36 25.38
C ARG A 64 -27.26 -4.84 25.78
N PRO A 65 -28.32 -5.66 25.58
CA PRO A 65 -28.23 -7.09 25.86
C PRO A 65 -27.12 -7.66 24.98
N GLN A 66 -26.16 -8.33 25.61
CA GLN A 66 -25.11 -9.06 24.90
C GLN A 66 -25.75 -10.24 24.19
N SER A 67 -26.28 -9.98 22.99
CA SER A 67 -26.69 -11.01 22.06
C SER A 67 -25.43 -11.81 21.73
N LYS A 68 -25.35 -13.01 22.30
CA LYS A 68 -24.36 -14.03 21.94
C LYS A 68 -24.37 -14.10 20.41
N LYS A 69 -23.29 -13.62 19.79
CA LYS A 69 -23.16 -13.70 18.32
C LYS A 69 -23.38 -15.17 17.96
N PRO A 70 -24.29 -15.50 17.04
CA PRO A 70 -24.34 -16.86 16.55
C PRO A 70 -22.96 -17.14 15.98
N ILE A 71 -22.27 -18.12 16.54
CA ILE A 71 -21.08 -18.68 15.95
C ILE A 71 -21.59 -19.29 14.65
N LEU A 72 -21.53 -18.52 13.56
CA LEU A 72 -21.72 -19.06 12.23
C LEU A 72 -20.58 -20.05 12.07
N LEU A 73 -20.89 -21.32 12.29
CA LEU A 73 -20.00 -22.43 12.01
C LEU A 73 -19.53 -22.21 10.58
N ARG A 74 -18.23 -21.92 10.42
CA ARG A 74 -17.61 -21.88 9.10
C ARG A 74 -18.00 -23.19 8.42
N PRO A 75 -18.65 -23.16 7.25
CA PRO A 75 -18.94 -24.39 6.54
C PRO A 75 -17.61 -25.10 6.28
N ASP A 76 -17.44 -26.27 6.87
CA ASP A 76 -16.20 -27.06 6.86
C ASP A 76 -15.88 -27.63 5.46
N ARG A 77 -16.68 -27.29 4.45
CA ARG A 77 -16.57 -27.81 3.10
C ARG A 77 -16.68 -26.69 2.09
N SER A 78 -15.62 -26.56 1.30
CA SER A 78 -15.57 -25.69 0.13
C SER A 78 -16.73 -25.98 -0.82
N VAL A 79 -17.47 -24.95 -1.21
CA VAL A 79 -18.57 -24.99 -2.20
C VAL A 79 -18.14 -25.41 -3.62
N LEU A 80 -16.86 -25.70 -3.85
CA LEU A 80 -16.30 -26.12 -5.15
C LEU A 80 -16.20 -27.65 -5.36
N HIS A 81 -16.90 -28.47 -4.57
CA HIS A 81 -17.00 -29.91 -4.86
C HIS A 81 -18.45 -30.28 -5.19
N LEU A 82 -18.85 -30.07 -6.44
CA LEU A 82 -19.99 -30.77 -7.03
C LEU A 82 -19.59 -32.23 -7.19
N ALA A 83 -19.95 -33.04 -6.20
CA ALA A 83 -19.71 -34.47 -6.19
C ALA A 83 -20.79 -35.16 -7.04
N ASP A 84 -20.46 -35.47 -8.29
CA ASP A 84 -21.05 -36.62 -8.98
C ASP A 84 -19.96 -37.33 -9.79
N SER A 85 -19.22 -38.21 -9.10
CA SER A 85 -18.47 -39.30 -9.72
C SER A 85 -18.12 -40.33 -8.66
N THR A 86 -18.93 -41.38 -8.59
CA THR A 86 -18.64 -42.59 -7.84
C THR A 86 -17.44 -43.31 -8.46
N CYS A 87 -16.25 -43.05 -7.93
CA CYS A 87 -15.09 -43.92 -8.09
C CYS A 87 -14.44 -44.10 -6.73
N ARG A 88 -14.91 -45.11 -5.98
CA ARG A 88 -14.28 -45.59 -4.74
C ARG A 88 -13.04 -46.44 -5.04
N LYS A 89 -12.10 -45.92 -5.85
CA LYS A 89 -10.72 -46.39 -5.77
C LYS A 89 -10.12 -45.68 -4.56
N SER A 90 -9.55 -46.43 -3.63
CA SER A 90 -8.74 -45.89 -2.55
C SER A 90 -7.54 -45.19 -3.17
N CYS A 91 -7.72 -43.96 -3.64
CA CYS A 91 -6.60 -43.09 -3.89
C CYS A 91 -6.10 -42.71 -2.50
N GLU A 92 -4.85 -43.10 -2.21
CA GLU A 92 -4.11 -42.50 -1.11
C GLU A 92 -4.08 -41.00 -1.41
N LYS A 93 -5.01 -40.28 -0.77
CA LYS A 93 -5.04 -38.83 -0.81
C LYS A 93 -3.80 -38.38 -0.07
N THR A 94 -2.70 -38.22 -0.81
CA THR A 94 -1.67 -37.29 -0.40
C THR A 94 -2.38 -35.96 -0.28
N GLU A 95 -2.71 -35.57 0.95
CA GLU A 95 -3.26 -34.28 1.32
C GLU A 95 -2.22 -33.23 0.89
N LYS A 96 -2.22 -32.85 -0.39
CA LYS A 96 -1.36 -31.80 -0.91
C LYS A 96 -1.74 -30.55 -0.14
N ARG A 97 -0.85 -30.13 0.77
CA ARG A 97 -1.03 -28.91 1.55
C ARG A 97 -1.20 -27.77 0.55
N ARG A 98 -2.39 -27.17 0.54
CA ARG A 98 -2.67 -25.99 -0.27
C ARG A 98 -1.77 -24.88 0.24
N LYS A 99 -0.95 -24.33 -0.65
CA LYS A 99 -0.09 -23.17 -0.36
C LYS A 99 -0.55 -22.02 -1.25
N VAL A 100 -0.58 -20.83 -0.67
CA VAL A 100 -0.76 -19.57 -1.39
C VAL A 100 0.63 -18.96 -1.51
N SER A 101 1.01 -18.58 -2.71
CA SER A 101 2.25 -17.87 -3.02
C SER A 101 1.90 -16.64 -3.86
N PHE A 102 2.67 -15.58 -3.69
CA PHE A 102 2.59 -14.38 -4.49
C PHE A 102 3.74 -14.40 -5.49
N ASP A 103 3.48 -13.97 -6.72
CA ASP A 103 4.47 -13.99 -7.80
C ASP A 103 5.19 -12.63 -7.87
N LYS A 104 4.43 -11.58 -8.21
CA LYS A 104 4.95 -10.22 -8.40
C LYS A 104 4.10 -9.18 -7.69
N VAL A 105 4.72 -8.04 -7.41
CA VAL A 105 4.10 -6.85 -6.83
C VAL A 105 4.10 -5.76 -7.87
N VAL A 106 2.93 -5.14 -8.09
CA VAL A 106 2.77 -3.99 -8.97
C VAL A 106 2.26 -2.83 -8.12
N VAL A 107 3.01 -1.73 -8.10
CA VAL A 107 2.68 -0.53 -7.34
C VAL A 107 2.00 0.46 -8.27
N ARG A 108 0.91 1.08 -7.78
CA ARG A 108 0.15 2.09 -8.50
C ARG A 108 -0.06 3.31 -7.62
N ASP A 109 0.31 4.46 -8.15
CA ASP A 109 0.14 5.75 -7.49
C ASP A 109 -1.05 6.48 -8.10
N TYR A 110 -2.02 6.78 -7.24
CA TYR A 110 -3.23 7.53 -7.60
C TYR A 110 -3.13 8.94 -7.01
N GLY A 111 -3.51 9.93 -7.80
CA GLY A 111 -3.64 11.30 -7.32
C GLY A 111 -4.66 11.39 -6.17
N MET A 112 -4.36 12.21 -5.16
CA MET A 112 -5.31 12.55 -4.10
C MET A 112 -6.08 13.81 -4.49
N ILE A 113 -7.41 13.68 -4.63
CA ILE A 113 -8.32 14.77 -5.02
C ILE A 113 -9.34 15.05 -3.93
N LEU A 114 -9.97 16.23 -3.95
CA LEU A 114 -11.09 16.51 -3.05
C LEU A 114 -12.35 15.80 -3.52
N GLY A 115 -13.04 15.13 -2.59
CA GLY A 115 -14.34 14.50 -2.85
C GLY A 115 -15.52 15.47 -2.70
N ASP A 116 -16.71 14.99 -2.99
CA ASP A 116 -17.97 15.73 -2.90
C ASP A 116 -18.89 15.24 -1.77
N HIS A 117 -18.38 14.40 -0.87
CA HIS A 117 -19.18 13.82 0.21
C HIS A 117 -19.51 14.84 1.31
N PRO A 118 -20.80 15.20 1.52
CA PRO A 118 -21.17 16.31 2.40
C PRO A 118 -21.08 15.99 3.91
N SER A 119 -20.90 14.72 4.30
CA SER A 119 -20.91 14.30 5.73
C SER A 119 -19.52 13.99 6.29
N CYS A 120 -18.54 14.87 6.06
CA CYS A 120 -17.23 14.77 6.72
C CYS A 120 -17.28 15.43 8.10
N GLN A 121 -16.86 14.69 9.14
CA GLN A 121 -16.81 15.21 10.52
C GLN A 121 -15.60 16.13 10.76
N TYR A 122 -14.52 15.95 9.98
CA TYR A 122 -13.30 16.73 10.12
C TYR A 122 -12.59 16.84 8.77
N GLY A 123 -12.37 18.08 8.31
CA GLY A 123 -11.72 18.38 7.04
C GLY A 123 -12.58 18.07 5.80
N PRO A 124 -12.13 18.50 4.61
CA PRO A 124 -12.77 18.13 3.35
C PRO A 124 -12.56 16.64 3.05
N PRO A 125 -13.52 15.96 2.39
CA PRO A 125 -13.33 14.60 1.92
C PRO A 125 -12.16 14.53 0.94
N VAL A 126 -11.36 13.47 1.05
CA VAL A 126 -10.29 13.16 0.08
C VAL A 126 -10.63 11.85 -0.62
N THR A 127 -10.43 11.82 -1.93
CA THR A 127 -10.72 10.70 -2.83
C THR A 127 -9.47 10.41 -3.67
N LEU A 128 -9.38 9.22 -4.24
CA LEU A 128 -8.35 8.88 -5.22
C LEU A 128 -8.88 9.18 -6.63
N GLU A 129 -8.03 9.74 -7.48
CA GLU A 129 -8.30 9.89 -8.90
C GLU A 129 -8.41 8.51 -9.59
N TRP A 130 -9.01 8.47 -10.78
CA TRP A 130 -9.11 7.23 -11.56
C TRP A 130 -7.83 6.90 -12.33
N ASP A 131 -7.12 7.95 -12.75
CA ASP A 131 -5.85 7.83 -13.44
C ASP A 131 -4.74 7.50 -12.44
N TYR A 132 -3.82 6.64 -12.86
CA TYR A 132 -2.72 6.17 -12.03
C TYR A 132 -1.43 6.10 -12.81
N LEU A 133 -0.33 6.24 -12.08
CA LEU A 133 1.00 5.94 -12.55
C LEU A 133 1.34 4.51 -12.10
N GLU A 134 1.74 3.66 -13.04
CA GLU A 134 2.11 2.27 -12.78
C GLU A 134 3.62 2.12 -12.82
N TYR A 135 4.17 1.48 -11.79
CA TYR A 135 5.60 1.18 -11.69
C TYR A 135 5.91 -0.20 -12.29
N GLU A 136 7.20 -0.45 -12.52
CA GLU A 136 7.68 -1.76 -12.97
C GLU A 136 7.32 -2.87 -11.95
N GLU A 137 7.11 -4.07 -12.48
CA GLU A 137 6.80 -5.24 -11.64
C GLU A 137 8.02 -5.62 -10.80
N LEU A 138 7.84 -5.67 -9.48
CA LEU A 138 8.89 -6.06 -8.55
C LEU A 138 8.65 -7.46 -8.00
N SER A 139 9.74 -8.14 -7.64
CA SER A 139 9.63 -9.37 -6.85
C SER A 139 9.16 -9.05 -5.43
N VAL A 140 8.48 -10.01 -4.78
CA VAL A 140 7.99 -9.82 -3.40
C VAL A 140 9.16 -9.56 -2.44
N ASP A 141 10.26 -10.31 -2.59
CA ASP A 141 11.43 -10.19 -1.73
C ASP A 141 12.09 -8.80 -1.84
N GLU A 142 12.19 -8.27 -3.06
CA GLU A 142 12.72 -6.94 -3.33
C GLU A 142 11.82 -5.85 -2.76
N TYR A 143 10.50 -5.97 -2.97
CA TYR A 143 9.54 -5.03 -2.39
C TYR A 143 9.64 -4.99 -0.86
N GLU A 144 9.70 -6.15 -0.19
CA GLU A 144 9.83 -6.25 1.26
C GLU A 144 11.18 -5.75 1.78
N TYR A 145 12.26 -5.90 1.01
CA TYR A 145 13.57 -5.37 1.38
C TYR A 145 13.58 -3.84 1.46
N HIS A 146 12.96 -3.18 0.49
CA HIS A 146 12.90 -1.71 0.43
C HIS A 146 11.84 -1.10 1.35
N HIS A 147 10.82 -1.86 1.73
CA HIS A 147 9.73 -1.37 2.58
C HIS A 147 9.93 -1.79 4.04
N SER A 148 10.16 -0.81 4.90
CA SER A 148 10.20 -1.04 6.34
C SER A 148 8.88 -1.69 6.80
N ARG A 149 8.95 -2.72 7.67
CA ARG A 149 7.75 -3.32 8.29
C ARG A 149 6.86 -2.23 8.87
N ARG A 150 5.68 -2.02 8.27
CA ARG A 150 4.70 -1.07 8.79
C ARG A 150 3.79 -1.76 9.81
N ARG A 151 3.91 -1.27 11.05
CA ARG A 151 3.21 -1.63 12.30
C ARG A 151 3.60 -3.01 12.91
N PRO A 152 3.95 -3.05 14.21
CA PRO A 152 4.12 -4.29 14.97
C PRO A 152 2.78 -4.98 15.27
#